data_AF-A4WJU0-F1
#
_entry.id   AF-A4WJU0-F1
#
_cell.length_a   1.000
_cell.length_b   1.000
_cell.length_c   1.000
_cell.angle_alpha   90.00
_cell.angle_beta   90.00
_cell.angle_gamma   90.00
#
_symmetry.space_group_name_H-M   'P 1'
#
loop_
_entity.id
_entity.type
_entity.pdbx_description
1 polymer ?
#
loop_
_entity_poly.entity_id
_entity_poly.type
_entity_poly.pdbx_seq_one_letter_code
_entity_poly.pdbx_strand_id
1 'polypeptide(L)'
;MSQRSELKSIKTYMLVALVFAILSLIVYIIIVALYLIVSIVAPPAAIIGVVFIALLVVDAVVLMRIYKMYTAAKNGDISTLKSLNSIGWAIVALLFSGLIPGIMMLLAHSPIERLQQE
;
A
#
# COMPACT_ATOMS: atom_id res chain seq x y z
N MET A 1 4.96 -26.33 4.04
CA MET A 1 4.74 -25.30 5.09
C MET A 1 3.28 -25.39 5.50
N SER A 2 2.92 -25.33 6.78
CA SER A 2 1.50 -25.43 7.18
C SER A 2 0.74 -24.15 6.85
N GLN A 3 -0.55 -24.23 6.52
CA GLN A 3 -1.41 -23.08 6.18
C GLN A 3 -1.34 -21.97 7.24
N ARG A 4 -1.29 -22.36 8.53
CA ARG A 4 -1.11 -21.46 9.67
C ARG A 4 0.23 -20.69 9.63
N SER A 5 1.30 -21.35 9.18
CA SER A 5 2.62 -20.71 9.05
C SER A 5 2.66 -19.71 7.90
N GLU A 6 2.00 -20.03 6.77
CA GLU A 6 1.89 -19.12 5.62
C GLU A 6 1.11 -17.86 6.00
N LEU A 7 -0.05 -18.01 6.65
CA LEU A 7 -0.86 -16.89 7.14
C LEU A 7 -0.09 -15.98 8.11
N LYS A 8 0.72 -16.56 9.01
CA LYS A 8 1.56 -15.78 9.93
C LYS A 8 2.64 -14.97 9.19
N SER A 9 3.23 -15.55 8.14
CA SER A 9 4.19 -14.85 7.29
C SER A 9 3.53 -13.70 6.52
N ILE A 10 2.41 -13.97 5.85
CA ILE A 10 1.62 -12.98 5.11
C ILE A 10 1.21 -11.83 6.02
N LYS A 11 0.69 -12.12 7.22
CA LYS A 11 0.34 -11.10 8.21
C LYS A 11 1.54 -10.22 8.56
N THR A 12 2.73 -10.80 8.69
CA THR A 12 3.96 -10.07 9.01
C THR A 12 4.36 -9.17 7.85
N TYR A 13 4.36 -9.67 6.62
CA TYR A 13 4.63 -8.86 5.43
C TYR A 13 3.63 -7.71 5.28
N MET A 14 2.34 -7.97 5.47
CA MET A 14 1.30 -6.93 5.39
C MET A 14 1.43 -5.91 6.52
N LEU A 15 1.84 -6.31 7.73
CA LEU A 15 2.08 -5.38 8.82
C LEU A 15 3.25 -4.44 8.51
N VAL A 16 4.37 -4.99 8.03
CA VAL A 16 5.53 -4.19 7.61
C VAL A 16 5.14 -3.26 6.47
N ALA A 17 4.45 -3.76 5.44
CA ALA A 17 3.94 -2.95 4.35
C ALA A 17 3.06 -1.79 4.85
N LEU A 18 2.17 -2.06 5.81
CA LEU A 18 1.24 -1.08 6.37
C LEU A 18 1.98 0.03 7.10
N VAL A 19 2.93 -0.32 7.97
CA VAL A 19 3.73 0.68 8.72
C VAL A 19 4.47 1.60 7.76
N PHE A 20 5.15 1.04 6.76
CA PHE A 20 5.90 1.84 5.79
C PHE A 20 4.99 2.65 4.86
N ALA A 21 3.81 2.14 4.49
CA ALA A 21 2.84 2.89 3.71
C ALA A 21 2.29 4.09 4.51
N ILE A 22 2.05 3.93 5.82
CA ILE A 22 1.65 5.05 6.70
C ILE A 22 2.77 6.09 6.77
N LEU A 23 4.02 5.67 6.95
CA LEU A 23 5.16 6.58 6.97
C LEU A 23 5.31 7.33 5.63
N SER A 24 5.18 6.64 4.50
CA SER A 24 5.18 7.24 3.17
C SER A 24 4.07 8.30 3.04
N LEU A 25 2.84 7.96 3.44
CA LEU A 25 1.70 8.87 3.36
C LEU A 25 1.92 10.13 4.19
N ILE A 26 2.45 10.00 5.42
CA ILE A 26 2.75 11.15 6.28
C ILE A 26 3.77 12.07 5.62
N VAL A 27 4.88 11.51 5.11
CA VAL A 27 5.91 12.28 4.40
C VAL A 27 5.31 12.97 3.18
N TYR A 28 4.47 12.26 2.43
CA TYR A 28 3.84 12.80 1.22
C TYR A 28 2.87 13.94 1.54
N ILE A 29 2.05 13.81 2.58
CA ILE A 29 1.15 14.89 3.05
C ILE A 29 1.96 16.15 3.39
N ILE A 30 3.09 16.01 4.08
CA ILE A 30 3.96 17.15 4.42
C ILE A 30 4.49 17.81 3.14
N ILE A 31 4.97 17.03 2.17
CA ILE A 31 5.46 17.55 0.88
C ILE A 31 4.35 18.30 0.14
N VAL A 32 3.16 17.70 0.03
CA VAL A 32 2.02 18.34 -0.64
C VAL A 32 1.62 19.64 0.07
N ALA A 33 1.56 19.64 1.41
CA ALA A 33 1.22 20.85 2.17
C ALA A 33 2.23 21.99 1.94
N LEU A 34 3.53 21.68 2.00
CA LEU A 34 4.60 22.65 1.70
C LEU A 34 4.51 23.17 0.26
N TYR A 35 4.23 22.27 -0.70
CA TYR A 35 4.09 22.64 -2.11
C TYR A 35 2.91 23.59 -2.34
N LEU A 36 1.78 23.33 -1.70
CA LEU A 36 0.60 24.19 -1.80
C LEU A 36 0.85 25.58 -1.23
N ILE A 37 1.63 25.71 -0.15
CA ILE A 37 2.04 27.02 0.40
C ILE A 37 2.85 27.81 -0.62
N VAL A 38 3.82 27.17 -1.28
CA VAL A 38 4.63 27.81 -2.34
C VAL A 38 3.77 28.20 -3.54
N SER A 39 2.74 27.41 -3.86
CA SER A 39 1.85 27.68 -4.99
C SER A 39 1.04 28.98 -4.83
N ILE A 40 0.87 29.48 -3.60
CA ILE A 40 0.20 30.77 -3.33
C ILE A 40 1.00 31.93 -3.93
N VAL A 41 2.33 31.87 -3.87
CA VAL A 41 3.22 32.95 -4.34
C VAL A 41 3.69 32.75 -5.79
N ALA A 42 3.43 31.58 -6.38
CA ALA A 42 3.79 31.23 -7.75
C ALA A 42 2.60 30.52 -8.46
N PRO A 43 1.63 31.27 -9.02
CA PRO A 43 0.38 30.72 -9.56
C PRO A 43 0.52 29.59 -10.60
N PRO A 44 1.53 29.58 -11.50
CA PRO A 44 1.73 28.45 -12.41
C PRO A 44 2.01 27.11 -11.71
N ALA A 45 2.55 27.13 -10.48
CA ALA A 45 2.79 25.93 -9.68
C ALA A 45 1.49 25.23 -9.22
N ALA A 46 0.36 25.96 -9.18
CA ALA A 46 -0.93 25.39 -8.76
C ALA A 46 -1.38 24.21 -9.64
N ILE A 47 -1.04 24.23 -10.94
CA ILE A 47 -1.36 23.14 -11.89
C ILE A 47 -0.68 21.83 -11.46
N ILE A 48 0.58 21.92 -11.06
CA ILE A 48 1.36 20.78 -10.57
C ILE A 48 0.81 20.33 -9.20
N GLY A 49 0.30 21.25 -8.38
CA GLY A 49 -0.36 20.94 -7.11
C GLY A 49 -1.54 19.97 -7.27
N VAL A 50 -2.32 20.10 -8.35
CA VAL A 50 -3.42 19.15 -8.66
C VAL A 50 -2.88 17.74 -8.91
N VAL A 51 -1.73 17.61 -9.59
CA VAL A 51 -1.08 16.32 -9.82
C VAL A 51 -0.63 15.68 -8.50
N PHE A 52 -0.03 16.46 -7.60
CA PHE A 52 0.35 15.98 -6.26
C PHE A 52 -0.86 15.48 -5.46
N ILE A 53 -1.99 16.18 -5.52
CA ILE A 53 -3.23 15.73 -4.85
C ILE A 53 -3.73 14.42 -5.48
N ALA A 54 -3.71 14.28 -6.80
CA ALA A 54 -4.10 13.04 -7.46
C ALA A 54 -3.22 11.86 -7.04
N LEU A 55 -1.91 12.07 -6.93
CA LEU A 55 -0.97 11.06 -6.46
C LEU A 55 -1.17 10.71 -4.98
N LEU A 56 -1.53 11.68 -4.13
CA LEU A 56 -1.88 11.45 -2.72
C LEU A 56 -3.10 10.53 -2.61
N VAL A 57 -4.09 10.68 -3.49
CA VAL A 57 -5.26 9.79 -3.54
C VAL A 57 -4.83 8.36 -3.90
N VAL A 58 -3.92 8.19 -4.86
CA VAL A 58 -3.39 6.86 -5.22
C VAL A 58 -2.69 6.22 -4.04
N ASP A 59 -1.84 6.95 -3.32
CA ASP A 59 -1.13 6.46 -2.13
C ASP A 59 -2.11 6.04 -1.02
N ALA A 60 -3.15 6.85 -0.77
CA ALA A 60 -4.21 6.50 0.17
C ALA A 60 -4.98 5.23 -0.24
N VAL A 61 -5.23 5.02 -1.54
CA VAL A 61 -5.86 3.80 -2.06
C VAL A 61 -4.97 2.57 -1.84
N VAL A 62 -3.67 2.70 -2.07
CA VAL A 62 -2.70 1.62 -1.78
C VAL A 62 -2.70 1.29 -0.28
N LEU A 63 -2.68 2.30 0.59
CA LEU A 63 -2.74 2.10 2.04
C LEU A 63 -4.00 1.33 2.45
N MET A 64 -5.17 1.73 1.95
CA MET A 64 -6.44 1.03 2.21
C MET A 64 -6.39 -0.43 1.76
N ARG A 65 -5.74 -0.70 0.63
CA ARG A 65 -5.58 -2.06 0.09
C ARG A 65 -4.70 -2.93 0.99
N ILE A 66 -3.54 -2.41 1.41
CA ILE A 66 -2.64 -3.10 2.34
C ILE A 66 -3.34 -3.35 3.67
N TYR A 67 -4.10 -2.37 4.18
CA TYR A 67 -4.88 -2.52 5.40
C TYR A 67 -5.92 -3.64 5.29
N LYS A 68 -6.68 -3.70 4.18
CA LYS A 68 -7.64 -4.79 3.93
C LYS A 68 -6.96 -6.15 3.87
N MET A 69 -5.80 -6.26 3.19
CA MET A 69 -5.01 -7.49 3.15
C MET A 69 -4.49 -7.89 4.54
N TYR A 70 -4.01 -6.94 5.34
CA TYR A 70 -3.59 -7.18 6.72
C TYR A 70 -4.73 -7.71 7.59
N THR A 71 -5.90 -7.08 7.54
CA THR A 71 -7.08 -7.51 8.30
C THR A 71 -7.56 -8.88 7.85
N ALA A 72 -7.58 -9.16 6.55
CA ALA A 72 -7.92 -10.47 6.02
C ALA A 72 -6.94 -11.56 6.52
N ALA A 73 -5.62 -11.30 6.48
CA ALA A 73 -4.62 -12.20 7.04
C ALA A 73 -4.75 -12.39 8.55
N LYS A 74 -5.10 -11.34 9.30
CA LYS A 74 -5.32 -11.39 10.75
C LYS A 74 -6.54 -12.26 11.09
N ASN A 75 -7.60 -12.17 10.31
CA ASN A 75 -8.87 -12.87 10.53
C ASN A 75 -8.89 -14.29 9.91
N GLY A 76 -7.87 -14.65 9.12
CA GLY A 76 -7.86 -15.91 8.38
C GLY A 76 -8.82 -15.91 7.18
N ASP A 77 -9.24 -14.74 6.69
CA ASP A 77 -10.11 -14.61 5.52
C ASP A 77 -9.30 -14.79 4.23
N ILE A 78 -9.14 -16.06 3.83
CA ILE A 78 -8.38 -16.47 2.65
C ILE A 78 -9.05 -15.99 1.36
N SER A 79 -10.38 -15.93 1.32
CA SER A 79 -11.14 -15.48 0.15
C SER A 79 -10.81 -14.02 -0.18
N THR A 80 -10.91 -13.14 0.82
CA THR A 80 -10.56 -11.73 0.66
C THR A 80 -9.08 -11.57 0.32
N LEU A 81 -8.17 -12.30 0.98
CA LEU A 81 -6.73 -12.26 0.67
C LEU A 81 -6.45 -12.58 -0.80
N LYS A 82 -7.03 -13.66 -1.33
CA LYS A 82 -6.86 -14.05 -2.73
C LYS A 82 -7.45 -13.03 -3.68
N SER A 83 -8.63 -12.49 -3.40
CA SER A 83 -9.26 -11.45 -4.24
C SER A 83 -8.42 -10.16 -4.29
N LEU A 84 -7.70 -9.85 -3.22
CA LEU A 84 -6.81 -8.71 -3.12
C LEU A 84 -5.37 -9.05 -3.58
N ASN A 85 -5.05 -10.29 -3.91
CA ASN A 85 -3.72 -10.65 -4.33
C ASN A 85 -3.48 -10.20 -5.77
N SER A 86 -2.58 -9.23 -6.00
CA SER A 86 -2.33 -8.69 -7.34
C SER A 86 -0.92 -8.11 -7.46
N ILE A 87 -0.17 -8.62 -8.43
CA ILE A 87 1.16 -8.08 -8.80
C ILE A 87 1.03 -6.64 -9.30
N GLY A 88 0.00 -6.34 -10.10
CA GLY A 88 -0.22 -4.99 -10.63
C GLY A 88 -0.32 -3.94 -9.51
N TRP A 89 -1.07 -4.24 -8.45
CA TRP A 89 -1.15 -3.35 -7.29
C TRP A 89 0.12 -3.28 -6.46
N ALA A 90 0.93 -4.35 -6.43
CA ALA A 90 2.23 -4.30 -5.78
C ALA A 90 3.20 -3.37 -6.55
N ILE A 91 3.13 -3.35 -7.89
CA ILE A 91 3.87 -2.39 -8.74
C ILE A 91 3.38 -0.96 -8.49
N VAL A 92 2.06 -0.74 -8.42
CA VAL A 92 1.50 0.58 -8.05
C VAL A 92 2.05 1.03 -6.69
N ALA A 93 2.08 0.14 -5.69
CA ALA A 93 2.65 0.46 -4.38
C ALA A 93 4.15 0.81 -4.44
N LEU A 94 4.96 0.11 -5.26
CA LEU A 94 6.38 0.44 -5.45
C LEU A 94 6.58 1.86 -5.98
N LEU A 95 5.75 2.27 -6.93
CA LEU A 95 5.87 3.56 -7.61
C LEU A 95 5.35 4.72 -6.77
N PHE A 96 4.29 4.50 -5.98
CA PHE A 96 3.54 5.59 -5.35
C PHE A 96 3.59 5.60 -3.82
N SER A 97 3.80 4.45 -3.17
CA SER A 97 3.83 4.31 -1.70
C SER A 97 5.21 3.95 -1.16
N GLY A 98 6.22 3.93 -2.04
CA GLY A 98 7.60 3.60 -1.71
C GLY A 98 7.97 2.13 -1.93
N LEU A 99 9.29 1.88 -1.93
CA LEU A 99 9.84 0.55 -2.26
C LEU A 99 9.42 -0.53 -1.26
N ILE A 100 9.42 -0.22 0.04
CA ILE A 100 9.18 -1.24 1.07
C ILE A 100 7.74 -1.78 1.01
N PRO A 101 6.68 -0.96 0.97
CA PRO A 101 5.31 -1.46 0.85
C PRO A 101 5.10 -2.33 -0.40
N GLY A 102 5.63 -1.91 -1.55
CA GLY A 102 5.52 -2.69 -2.77
C GLY A 102 6.29 -4.01 -2.76
N ILE A 103 7.53 -4.03 -2.25
CA ILE A 103 8.31 -5.27 -2.09
C ILE A 103 7.57 -6.24 -1.17
N MET A 104 7.04 -5.77 -0.04
CA MET A 104 6.30 -6.62 0.89
C MET A 104 5.03 -7.19 0.27
N MET A 105 4.33 -6.43 -0.57
CA MET A 105 3.20 -6.94 -1.36
C MET A 105 3.62 -8.02 -2.36
N LEU A 106 4.75 -7.85 -3.05
CA LEU A 106 5.29 -8.88 -3.96
C LEU A 106 5.69 -10.15 -3.20
N LEU A 107 6.36 -10.02 -2.05
CA LEU A 107 6.76 -11.16 -1.22
C LEU A 107 5.57 -11.92 -0.65
N ALA A 108 4.46 -11.23 -0.38
CA ALA A 108 3.22 -11.87 0.07
C ALA A 108 2.46 -12.57 -1.07
N HIS A 109 2.78 -12.29 -2.34
CA HIS A 109 2.01 -12.78 -3.47
C HIS A 109 1.97 -14.31 -3.57
N SER A 110 3.14 -14.95 -3.66
CA SER A 110 3.23 -16.41 -3.78
C SER A 110 2.74 -17.16 -2.54
N PRO A 111 3.02 -16.71 -1.29
CA PRO A 111 2.41 -17.28 -0.09
C PRO A 111 0.87 -17.26 -0.14
N ILE A 112 0.25 -16.17 -0.60
CA ILE A 112 -1.22 -16.07 -0.69
C ILE A 112 -1.79 -17.03 -1.75
N GLU A 113 -1.12 -17.21 -2.89
CA GLU A 113 -1.57 -18.16 -3.93
C GLU A 113 -1.60 -19.61 -3.43
N ARG A 114 -0.62 -19.97 -2.58
CA ARG A 114 -0.47 -21.33 -2.01
C ARG A 114 -1.51 -21.67 -0.95
N LEU A 115 -2.24 -20.70 -0.41
CA LEU A 115 -3.31 -20.96 0.54
C LEU A 115 -4.43 -21.76 -0.14
N GLN A 116 -4.88 -22.85 0.47
CA GLN A 116 -6.08 -23.55 0.03
C GLN A 116 -7.31 -22.82 0.58
N GLN A 117 -8.30 -22.60 -0.28
CA GLN A 117 -9.65 -22.21 0.15
C GLN A 117 -10.31 -23.50 0.61
N GLU A 118 -10.61 -23.60 1.90
CA GLU A 118 -11.48 -24.66 2.44
C GLU A 118 -12.94 -24.40 2.06
#